data_AF-A0A352DWT9-F1
#
_entry.id   AF-A0A352DWT9-F1
#
_cell.length_a   1.000
_cell.length_b   1.000
_cell.length_c   1.000
_cell.angle_alpha   90.00
_cell.angle_beta   90.00
_cell.angle_gamma   90.00
#
_symmetry.space_group_name_H-M   'P 1'
#
loop_
_entity.id
_entity.type
_entity.pdbx_description
1 polymer ?
#
loop_
_entity_poly.entity_id
_entity_poly.type
_entity_poly.pdbx_seq_one_letter_code
_entity_poly.pdbx_strand_id
1 'polypeptide(L)'
;MGFRSLAACVTSLQREGEAVVVDHPVDPHLEIAEIQRRLFRAGGPALLFRRPRGSSFPVLINLYGTRRRIERLFADTLERVGRLVELT
;
A
#
# COMPACT_ATOMS: atom_id res chain seq x y z
N MET A 1 5.16 -17.08 -3.33
CA MET A 1 5.10 -16.39 -4.63
C MET A 1 4.42 -15.08 -4.36
N GLY A 2 5.19 -14.01 -4.49
CA GLY A 2 4.71 -12.65 -4.35
C GLY A 2 3.53 -12.39 -5.27
N PHE A 3 2.83 -11.29 -5.03
CA PHE A 3 1.69 -10.91 -5.84
C PHE A 3 2.11 -10.75 -7.31
N ARG A 4 1.35 -11.38 -8.22
CA ARG A 4 1.59 -11.30 -9.67
C ARG A 4 1.37 -9.89 -10.25
N SER A 5 0.67 -9.03 -9.52
CA SER A 5 0.43 -7.64 -9.88
C SER A 5 0.07 -6.80 -8.65
N LEU A 6 0.22 -5.47 -8.77
CA LEU A 6 -0.25 -4.54 -7.74
C LEU A 6 -1.76 -4.65 -7.50
N ALA A 7 -2.55 -4.94 -8.54
CA ALA A 7 -3.98 -5.16 -8.39
C ALA A 7 -4.28 -6.39 -7.51
N ALA A 8 -3.59 -7.52 -7.75
CA ALA A 8 -3.73 -8.72 -6.93
C ALA A 8 -3.32 -8.48 -5.47
N CYS A 9 -2.25 -7.70 -5.27
CA CYS A 9 -1.81 -7.24 -3.95
C CYS A 9 -2.90 -6.44 -3.23
N VAL A 10 -3.45 -5.40 -3.86
CA VAL A 10 -4.50 -4.56 -3.27
C VAL A 10 -5.75 -5.39 -2.94
N THR A 11 -6.20 -6.27 -3.84
CA THR A 11 -7.34 -7.16 -3.58
C THR A 11 -7.10 -8.05 -2.37
N SER A 12 -5.89 -8.58 -2.17
CA SER A 12 -5.55 -9.35 -0.98
C SER A 12 -5.63 -8.51 0.28
N LEU A 13 -5.02 -7.31 0.27
CA LEU A 13 -5.06 -6.39 1.42
C LEU A 13 -6.48 -5.94 1.75
N GLN A 14 -7.36 -5.74 0.76
CA GLN A 14 -8.75 -5.39 1.00
C GLN A 14 -9.50 -6.50 1.75
N ARG A 15 -9.27 -7.77 1.40
CA ARG A 15 -9.87 -8.92 2.09
C ARG A 15 -9.41 -9.03 3.54
N GLU A 16 -8.20 -8.56 3.82
CA GLU A 16 -7.58 -8.54 5.15
C GLU A 16 -7.91 -7.26 5.95
N GLY A 17 -8.70 -6.32 5.40
CA GLY A 17 -9.00 -5.03 6.03
C GLY A 17 -7.82 -4.04 6.06
N GLU A 18 -6.75 -4.34 5.33
CA GLU A 18 -5.51 -3.55 5.25
C GLU A 18 -5.50 -2.55 4.08
N ALA A 19 -6.51 -2.58 3.22
CA ALA A 19 -6.68 -1.61 2.13
C ALA A 19 -8.15 -1.19 1.98
N VAL A 20 -8.36 0.08 1.63
CA VAL A 20 -9.68 0.67 1.38
C VAL A 20 -9.68 1.38 0.03
N VAL A 21 -10.79 1.23 -0.71
CA VAL A 21 -11.01 1.93 -1.98
C VAL A 21 -11.85 3.18 -1.71
N VAL A 22 -11.38 4.31 -2.21
CA VAL A 22 -12.05 5.60 -2.05
C VAL A 22 -12.51 6.11 -3.41
N ASP A 23 -13.82 6.32 -3.49
CA ASP A 23 -14.49 6.82 -4.70
C ASP A 23 -14.69 8.32 -4.70
N HIS A 24 -14.57 8.96 -3.54
CA HIS A 24 -14.70 10.39 -3.46
C HIS A 24 -13.63 11.08 -4.32
N PRO A 25 -13.99 12.05 -5.17
CA PRO A 25 -13.01 12.80 -5.95
C PRO A 25 -12.08 13.60 -5.04
N VAL A 26 -10.77 13.40 -5.16
CA VAL A 26 -9.75 14.03 -4.30
C VAL A 26 -8.72 14.79 -5.13
N ASP A 27 -8.12 15.84 -4.56
CA ASP A 27 -7.01 16.56 -5.18
C ASP A 27 -5.74 15.73 -5.11
N PRO A 28 -5.08 15.44 -6.25
CA PRO A 28 -3.72 14.96 -6.17
C PRO A 28 -2.75 16.01 -5.61
N HIS A 29 -3.06 17.30 -5.74
CA HIS A 29 -2.20 18.36 -5.24
C HIS A 29 -2.38 18.54 -3.73
N LEU A 30 -1.42 18.00 -2.97
CA LEU A 30 -1.28 18.11 -1.51
C LEU A 30 -2.39 17.46 -0.65
N GLU A 31 -3.63 17.34 -1.12
CA GLU A 31 -4.72 16.68 -0.37
C GLU A 31 -4.43 15.19 -0.16
N ILE A 32 -4.13 14.43 -1.22
CA ILE A 32 -3.73 13.02 -1.10
C ILE A 32 -2.47 12.85 -0.23
N ALA A 33 -1.51 13.77 -0.35
CA ALA A 33 -0.26 13.71 0.43
C ALA A 33 -0.53 13.90 1.94
N GLU A 34 -1.39 14.85 2.31
CA GLU A 34 -1.77 15.07 3.70
C GLU A 34 -2.58 13.90 4.27
N ILE A 35 -3.49 13.32 3.47
CA ILE A 35 -4.21 12.09 3.86
C ILE A 35 -3.22 10.95 4.13
N GLN A 36 -2.25 10.73 3.22
CA GLN A 36 -1.21 9.72 3.39
C GLN A 36 -0.40 9.93 4.66
N ARG A 37 0.02 11.17 4.93
CA ARG A 37 0.80 11.52 6.13
C ARG A 37 0.04 11.21 7.42
N ARG A 38 -1.26 11.53 7.50
CA ARG A 38 -2.10 11.21 8.66
C ARG A 38 -2.26 9.71 8.85
N LEU A 39 -2.55 8.98 7.78
CA LEU A 39 -2.69 7.52 7.81
C LEU A 39 -1.42 6.83 8.25
N PHE A 40 -0.26 7.25 7.72
CA PHE A 40 1.02 6.68 8.10
C PHE A 40 1.27 6.81 9.61
N ARG A 41 1.05 8.01 10.17
CA ARG A 41 1.18 8.26 11.62
C ARG A 41 0.20 7.45 12.47
N ALA A 42 -1.00 7.21 11.95
CA ALA A 42 -2.02 6.42 12.62
C ALA A 42 -1.87 4.90 12.40
N GLY A 43 -0.89 4.45 11.62
CA GLY A 43 -0.78 3.03 11.22
C GLY A 43 -1.95 2.54 10.38
N GLY A 44 -2.64 3.45 9.68
CA GLY A 44 -3.87 3.19 8.94
C GLY A 44 -3.69 2.33 7.68
N PRO A 45 -4.79 1.96 7.01
CA PRO A 45 -4.78 1.09 5.83
C PRO A 45 -4.12 1.75 4.62
N ALA A 46 -3.81 0.96 3.58
CA ALA A 46 -3.52 1.47 2.25
C ALA A 46 -4.80 2.06 1.63
N LEU A 47 -4.71 3.14 0.87
CA LEU A 47 -5.86 3.72 0.17
C LEU A 47 -5.65 3.71 -1.33
N LEU A 48 -6.65 3.22 -2.07
CA LEU A 48 -6.73 3.36 -3.52
C LEU A 48 -7.79 4.41 -3.88
N PHE A 49 -7.36 5.58 -4.32
CA PHE A 49 -8.24 6.60 -4.87
C PHE A 49 -8.55 6.30 -6.34
N ARG A 50 -9.81 6.03 -6.67
CA ARG A 50 -10.22 5.73 -8.06
C ARG A 50 -10.40 6.97 -8.93
N ARG A 51 -10.67 8.13 -8.31
CA ARG A 51 -11.03 9.38 -9.02
C ARG A 51 -10.21 10.60 -8.56
N PRO A 52 -8.87 10.58 -8.64
CA PRO A 52 -8.08 11.79 -8.46
C PRO A 52 -8.44 12.84 -9.53
N ARG A 53 -8.72 14.08 -9.12
CA ARG A 53 -9.08 15.17 -10.04
C ARG A 53 -7.94 15.42 -11.04
N GLY A 54 -8.28 15.53 -12.33
CA GLY A 54 -7.31 15.83 -13.39
C GLY A 54 -6.34 14.69 -13.74
N SER A 55 -6.51 13.48 -13.18
CA SER A 55 -5.68 12.31 -13.50
C SER A 55 -6.51 11.21 -14.15
N SER A 56 -6.00 10.62 -15.22
CA SER A 56 -6.57 9.42 -15.86
C SER A 56 -6.24 8.12 -15.11
N PHE A 57 -5.34 8.18 -14.14
CA PHE A 57 -4.86 7.01 -13.39
C PHE A 57 -5.31 7.06 -11.93
N PRO A 58 -5.67 5.91 -11.33
CA PRO A 58 -5.91 5.82 -9.90
C PRO A 58 -4.62 5.99 -9.10
N VAL A 59 -4.74 6.41 -7.85
CA VAL A 59 -3.59 6.66 -6.97
C VAL A 59 -3.68 5.74 -5.74
N LEU A 60 -2.67 4.89 -5.58
CA LEU A 60 -2.50 4.03 -4.40
C LEU A 60 -1.49 4.67 -3.45
N ILE A 61 -1.88 4.89 -2.20
CA ILE A 61 -1.01 5.42 -1.15
C ILE A 61 -0.90 4.47 0.03
N ASN A 62 0.12 4.70 0.86
CA ASN A 62 0.33 4.03 2.12
C ASN A 62 0.49 2.50 2.00
N LEU A 63 0.84 1.97 0.81
CA LEU A 63 1.01 0.53 0.59
C LEU A 63 2.06 -0.11 1.51
N TYR A 64 3.10 0.64 1.87
CA TYR A 64 4.16 0.20 2.80
C TYR A 64 4.04 0.87 4.18
N GLY A 65 2.84 1.35 4.52
CA GLY A 65 2.63 2.25 5.66
C GLY A 65 2.84 1.64 7.04
N THR A 66 2.94 0.31 7.16
CA THR A 66 3.17 -0.36 8.44
C THR A 66 4.15 -1.52 8.27
N ARG A 67 4.91 -1.82 9.34
CA ARG A 67 5.84 -2.96 9.37
C ARG A 67 5.12 -4.28 9.09
N ARG A 68 3.97 -4.53 9.74
CA ARG A 68 3.13 -5.71 9.52
C ARG A 68 2.77 -5.89 8.04
N ARG A 69 2.37 -4.80 7.38
CA ARG A 69 2.02 -4.83 5.96
C ARG A 69 3.22 -5.13 5.08
N ILE A 70 4.38 -4.51 5.35
CA ILE A 70 5.63 -4.81 4.63
C ILE A 70 5.99 -6.30 4.80
N GLU A 71 5.99 -6.81 6.02
CA GLU A 71 6.29 -8.22 6.30
C GLU A 71 5.35 -9.16 5.54
N ARG A 72 4.05 -8.84 5.50
CA ARG A 72 3.06 -9.57 4.72
C ARG A 72 3.32 -9.52 3.22
N LEU A 73 3.66 -8.35 2.68
CA LEU A 73 3.91 -8.14 1.24
C LEU A 73 5.14 -8.88 0.73
N PHE A 74 6.16 -9.00 1.58
CA PHE A 74 7.44 -9.64 1.25
C PHE A 74 7.64 -10.97 1.95
N ALA A 75 6.58 -11.59 2.48
CA ALA A 75 6.66 -12.79 3.31
C ALA A 75 7.45 -13.94 2.67
N ASP A 76 7.39 -14.07 1.35
CA ASP A 76 8.08 -15.13 0.61
C ASP A 76 9.52 -14.79 0.19
N THR A 77 9.96 -13.56 0.44
CA THR A 77 11.29 -13.04 0.07
C THR A 77 12.14 -12.71 1.30
N LEU A 78 11.53 -12.20 2.39
CA LEU A 78 12.26 -11.74 3.58
C LEU A 78 13.16 -12.82 4.21
N GLU A 79 12.65 -14.05 4.32
CA GLU A 79 13.41 -15.18 4.88
C GLU A 79 14.66 -15.51 4.03
N ARG A 80 14.53 -15.44 2.70
CA ARG A 80 15.65 -15.71 1.79
C ARG A 80 16.71 -14.61 1.86
N VAL A 81 16.28 -13.36 1.93
CA VAL A 81 17.17 -12.21 2.07
C VAL A 81 17.89 -12.26 3.42
N GLY A 82 17.19 -12.61 4.50
CA GLY A 82 17.79 -12.79 5.82
C GLY A 82 18.95 -13.79 5.80
N ARG A 83 18.74 -14.98 5.23
CA ARG A 83 19.80 -15.99 5.06
C ARG A 83 21.01 -15.49 4.26
N LEU A 84 20.80 -14.63 3.26
CA LEU A 84 21.91 -14.12 2.45
C LEU A 84 22.77 -13.12 3.23
N VAL A 85 22.14 -12.28 4.06
CA VAL A 85 22.83 -11.30 4.92
C VAL A 85 23.63 -11.99 6.01
N GLU A 86 23.18 -13.13 6.52
CA GLU A 86 23.92 -13.92 7.53
C GLU A 86 25.21 -14.56 7.02
N LEU A 87 25.39 -14.63 5.68
CA LEU A 87 26.57 -15.20 5.04
C LEU A 87 27.69 -14.17 4.77
N THR A 88 27.44 -12.88 5.04
CA THR A 88 28.40 -11.77 4.87
C THR A 88 28.88 -11.25 6.22
#